data_AF-A0A528C9T9-F1
#
_entry.id   AF-A0A528C9T9-F1
#
_cell.length_a   1.000
_cell.length_b   1.000
_cell.length_c   1.000
_cell.angle_alpha   90.00
_cell.angle_beta   90.00
_cell.angle_gamma   90.00
#
_symmetry.space_group_name_H-M   'P 1'
#
loop_
_entity.id
_entity.type
_entity.pdbx_description
1 polymer ?
#
loop_
_entity_poly.entity_id
_entity_poly.type
_entity_poly.pdbx_seq_one_letter_code
_entity_poly.pdbx_strand_id
1 'polypeptide(L)' 'VGPTSADPALQVRAIEDLIAQGVKVIGVVPNDAKVLEPVLQKAKDAGIIVITHESPGQKGADWDFELASA' A
#
# COMPACT_ATOMS: atom_id res chain seq x y z
N VAL A 1 9.44 7.47 -7.98
CA VAL A 1 8.65 7.72 -9.22
C VAL A 1 7.42 6.84 -9.12
N GLY A 2 6.24 7.43 -8.91
CA GLY A 2 4.98 6.69 -8.78
C GLY A 2 4.40 6.33 -10.16
N PRO A 3 3.61 5.24 -10.28
CA PRO A 3 3.03 4.85 -11.56
C PRO A 3 2.12 5.95 -12.12
N THR A 4 2.32 6.30 -13.39
CA THR A 4 1.61 7.36 -14.12
C THR A 4 0.22 6.94 -14.64
N SER A 5 -0.33 5.84 -14.11
CA SER A 5 -1.64 5.31 -14.46
C SER A 5 -2.34 4.82 -13.20
N ALA A 6 -3.60 5.22 -13.02
CA ALA A 6 -4.46 4.81 -11.92
C ALA A 6 -4.88 3.32 -11.97
N ASP A 7 -4.12 2.48 -12.67
CA ASP A 7 -4.37 1.05 -12.79
C ASP A 7 -3.94 0.33 -11.49
N PRO A 8 -4.88 -0.26 -10.73
CA PRO A 8 -4.57 -0.99 -9.52
C PRO A 8 -3.57 -2.13 -9.74
N ALA A 9 -3.54 -2.76 -10.92
CA ALA A 9 -2.63 -3.87 -11.22
C ALA A 9 -1.15 -3.41 -11.26
N LEU A 10 -0.90 -2.18 -11.75
CA LEU A 10 0.44 -1.60 -11.72
C LEU A 10 0.89 -1.28 -10.29
N GLN A 11 -0.05 -0.84 -9.45
CA GLN A 11 0.25 -0.57 -8.05
C GLN A 11 0.52 -1.86 -7.26
N VAL A 12 -0.21 -2.94 -7.53
CA VAL A 12 0.07 -4.27 -6.97
C VAL A 12 1.49 -4.71 -7.34
N ARG A 13 1.87 -4.62 -8.61
CA ARG A 13 3.21 -4.99 -9.06
C ARG A 13 4.31 -4.16 -8.39
N ALA A 14 4.09 -2.85 -8.23
CA ALA A 14 5.03 -1.99 -7.53
C ALA A 14 5.21 -2.39 -6.05
N ILE A 15 4.13 -2.78 -5.36
CA ILE A 15 4.20 -3.27 -3.98
C ILE A 15 4.94 -4.62 -3.93
N GLU A 16 4.69 -5.53 -4.87
CA GLU A 16 5.41 -6.82 -4.94
C GLU A 16 6.92 -6.63 -5.16
N ASP A 17 7.30 -5.69 -6.01
CA ASP A 17 8.71 -5.35 -6.24
C ASP A 17 9.37 -4.82 -4.94
N LEU A 18 8.66 -3.97 -4.19
CA LEU A 18 9.13 -3.46 -2.89
C LEU A 18 9.25 -4.57 -1.83
N ILE A 19 8.32 -5.52 -1.81
CA ILE A 19 8.40 -6.71 -0.95
C ILE A 19 9.64 -7.53 -1.31
N ALA A 20 9.88 -7.78 -2.60
CA ALA A 20 11.03 -8.54 -3.08
C ALA A 20 12.36 -7.84 -2.75
N GLN A 21 12.38 -6.51 -2.73
CA GLN A 21 13.53 -5.70 -2.30
C GLN A 21 13.76 -5.75 -0.78
N GLY A 22 12.83 -6.28 0.02
CA GLY A 22 12.96 -6.37 1.46
C GLY A 22 12.99 -5.01 2.15
N VAL A 23 12.23 -4.03 1.63
CA VAL A 23 12.14 -2.71 2.25
C VAL A 23 11.54 -2.79 3.64
N LYS A 24 11.85 -1.81 4.50
CA LYS A 24 11.32 -1.79 5.87
C LYS A 24 9.90 -1.21 5.98
N VAL A 25 9.53 -0.30 5.07
CA VAL A 25 8.27 0.44 5.10
C VAL A 25 7.75 0.65 3.69
N ILE A 26 6.45 0.48 3.48
CA ILE A 26 5.74 0.80 2.24
C ILE A 26 4.65 1.83 2.58
N GLY A 27 4.74 3.01 1.97
CA GLY A 27 3.70 4.03 2.01
C GLY A 27 2.91 4.04 0.71
N VAL A 28 1.58 3.94 0.76
CA VAL A 28 0.74 3.82 -0.43
C VAL A 28 -0.59 4.56 -0.27
N VAL A 29 -1.01 5.26 -1.33
CA VAL A 29 -2.39 5.78 -1.47
C VAL A 29 -3.14 4.74 -2.32
N PRO A 30 -4.02 3.90 -1.76
CA PRO A 30 -4.63 2.80 -2.49
C PRO A 30 -5.55 3.30 -3.61
N ASN A 31 -5.27 2.95 -4.87
CA ASN A 31 -6.18 3.28 -5.98
C ASN A 31 -7.47 2.44 -5.93
N ASP A 32 -7.36 1.17 -5.50
CA ASP A 32 -8.49 0.30 -5.21
C ASP A 32 -8.20 -0.53 -3.96
N ALA A 33 -8.88 -0.20 -2.87
CA ALA A 33 -8.69 -0.82 -1.57
C ALA A 33 -8.77 -2.35 -1.62
N LYS A 34 -9.74 -2.92 -2.37
CA LYS A 34 -10.02 -4.36 -2.39
C LYS A 34 -8.98 -5.13 -3.19
N VAL A 35 -8.51 -4.55 -4.30
CA VAL A 35 -7.48 -5.17 -5.14
C VAL A 35 -6.14 -5.21 -4.40
N LEU A 36 -5.87 -4.22 -3.55
CA LEU A 36 -4.62 -4.11 -2.83
C LEU A 36 -4.57 -4.93 -1.52
N GLU A 37 -5.71 -5.32 -0.91
CA GLU A 37 -5.72 -6.09 0.35
C GLU A 37 -4.76 -7.31 0.34
N PRO A 38 -4.75 -8.18 -0.69
CA PRO A 38 -3.92 -9.38 -0.67
C PRO A 38 -2.42 -9.05 -0.71
N VAL A 39 -2.02 -8.03 -1.48
CA VAL A 39 -0.60 -7.66 -1.60
C VAL A 39 -0.12 -6.87 -0.38
N LEU A 40 -0.97 -6.07 0.24
CA LEU A 40 -0.65 -5.38 1.50
C LEU A 40 -0.53 -6.38 2.65
N GLN A 41 -1.40 -7.39 2.71
CA GLN A 41 -1.26 -8.47 3.68
C GLN A 41 0.05 -9.25 3.48
N LYS A 42 0.44 -9.54 2.24
CA LYS A 42 1.73 -10.16 1.91
C LYS A 42 2.91 -9.31 2.37
N ALA A 43 2.84 -7.98 2.25
CA ALA A 43 3.87 -7.08 2.77
C ALA A 43 3.97 -7.15 4.30
N LYS A 44 2.83 -7.12 5.00
CA LYS A 44 2.78 -7.30 6.46
C LYS A 44 3.37 -8.63 6.91
N ASP A 45 3.00 -9.72 6.24
CA ASP A 45 3.48 -11.07 6.56
C ASP A 45 4.99 -11.19 6.34
N ALA A 46 5.55 -10.41 5.42
CA ALA A 46 7.00 -10.26 5.21
C ALA A 46 7.69 -9.37 6.26
N GLY A 47 6.97 -8.85 7.25
CA GLY A 47 7.49 -7.98 8.30
C GLY A 47 7.71 -6.52 7.88
N ILE A 48 7.09 -6.11 6.77
CA ILE A 48 7.18 -4.75 6.22
C ILE A 48 6.06 -3.91 6.80
N ILE A 49 6.39 -2.72 7.31
CA ILE A 49 5.38 -1.80 7.85
C ILE A 49 4.61 -1.17 6.68
N VAL A 50 3.30 -1.34 6.65
CA VAL A 50 2.43 -0.78 5.60
C VAL A 50 1.71 0.45 6.14
N ILE A 51 1.90 1.60 5.48
CA ILE A 51 1.23 2.85 5.81
C ILE A 51 0.34 3.25 4.64
N THR A 52 -0.93 3.51 4.90
CA THR A 52 -1.91 3.97 3.91
C THR A 52 -2.32 5.41 4.13
N HIS A 53 -2.77 6.06 3.05
CA HIS A 53 -3.28 7.42 3.08
C HIS A 53 -4.57 7.50 2.26
N GLU A 54 -5.57 8.23 2.78
CA GLU A 54 -6.93 8.35 2.21
C GLU A 54 -7.66 7.00 2.05
N SER A 55 -7.40 6.03 2.93
CA SER A 55 -8.01 4.70 2.86
C SER A 55 -8.55 4.23 4.21
N PRO A 56 -9.65 4.85 4.68
CA PRO A 56 -10.15 4.61 6.03
C PRO A 56 -10.51 3.14 6.22
N GLY A 57 -9.77 2.47 7.11
CA GLY A 57 -9.99 1.07 7.45
C GLY A 57 -9.41 0.06 6.44
N GLN A 58 -8.40 0.44 5.67
CA GLN A 58 -7.72 -0.46 4.73
C GLN A 58 -7.21 -1.73 5.43
N LYS A 59 -7.72 -2.89 5.01
CA LYS A 59 -7.23 -4.19 5.48
C LYS A 59 -5.84 -4.43 4.91
N GLY A 60 -4.91 -4.80 5.79
CA GLY A 60 -3.50 -4.96 5.44
C GLY A 60 -2.65 -3.70 5.65
N ALA A 61 -3.21 -2.59 6.17
CA ALA A 61 -2.43 -1.44 6.65
C ALA A 61 -2.10 -1.53 8.14
N ASP A 62 -0.90 -1.13 8.56
CA ASP A 62 -0.52 -0.96 9.98
C ASP A 62 -0.96 0.40 10.52
N TRP A 63 -0.84 1.43 9.67
CA TRP A 63 -1.25 2.79 9.98
C TRP A 63 -1.96 3.37 8.78
N ASP A 64 -3.05 4.08 9.02
CA ASP A 64 -3.76 4.85 8.02
C ASP A 64 -3.84 6.30 8.52
N PHE A 65 -3.51 7.25 7.66
CA PHE A 65 -3.59 8.67 8.02
C PHE A 65 -4.35 9.44 6.95
N GLU A 66 -5.17 10.37 7.43
CA GLU A 66 -6.01 11.22 6.60
C GLU A 66 -5.40 12.62 6.51
N LEU A 67 -5.65 13.31 5.40
CA LEU A 67 -5.38 14.73 5.30
C LEU A 67 -6.35 15.47 6.24
N ALA A 68 -5.89 15.77 7.45
CA ALA A 68 -6.59 16.70 8.33
C ALA A 68 -6.47 18.11 7.72
N SER A 69 -7.51 18.54 7.00
CA SER A 69 -7.64 19.96 6.66
C SER A 69 -7.76 20.76 7.96
N ALA A 70 -6.81 21.67 8.19
CA ALA A 70 -6.93 22.71 9.20
C ALA A 70 -8.02 23.73 8.84
#